data_AF-A0A1F2TL50-F1
#
_entry.id   AF-A0A1F2TL50-F1
#
_cell.length_a   1.000
_cell.length_b   1.000
_cell.length_c   1.000
_cell.angle_alpha   90.00
_cell.angle_beta   90.00
_cell.angle_gamma   90.00
#
_symmetry.space_group_name_H-M   'P 1'
#
loop_
_entity.id
_entity.type
_entity.pdbx_description
1 polymer ?
#
loop_
_entity_poly.entity_id
_entity_poly.type
_entity_poly.pdbx_seq_one_letter_code
_entity_poly.pdbx_strand_id
1 'polypeptide(L)'
;MQGEAERVTGLVSLLQAFHRDKLTELLRHEAGARLVDQYDANNTYQYIINREETQLGWLANAVVELGGAVMDEANEPARTAAGKGEAASQAILAEDSRAAQAFVDTWRPRVEVMANARHRGMLRVILGETLEHKRFFDQALAGDLDLLGRRSDEVGPRVGAVLPTRWIE
;
A
#
# COMPACT_ATOMS: atom_id res chain seq x y z
N MET A 1 27.47 26.42 4.12
CA MET A 1 26.95 25.86 2.85
C MET A 1 27.09 24.34 2.77
N GLN A 2 28.25 23.74 3.11
CA GLN A 2 28.44 22.27 2.97
C GLN A 2 27.48 21.41 3.82
N GLY A 3 27.30 21.71 5.11
CA GLY A 3 26.42 20.91 5.98
C GLY A 3 24.91 21.09 5.73
N GLU A 4 24.51 22.03 4.88
CA GLU A 4 23.12 22.19 4.44
C GLU A 4 22.86 21.36 3.18
N ALA A 5 23.79 21.40 2.22
CA ALA A 5 23.77 20.55 1.04
C ALA A 5 23.76 19.05 1.41
N GLU A 6 24.60 18.63 2.36
CA GLU A 6 24.61 17.23 2.83
C GLU A 6 23.28 16.81 3.47
N ARG A 7 22.61 17.72 4.19
CA ARG A 7 21.28 17.47 4.78
C ARG A 7 20.20 17.34 3.73
N VAL A 8 20.23 18.17 2.69
CA VAL A 8 19.28 18.09 1.56
C VAL A 8 19.48 16.80 0.79
N THR A 9 20.72 16.46 0.44
CA THR A 9 21.04 15.20 -0.26
C THR A 9 20.59 13.97 0.53
N GLY A 10 20.86 13.92 1.83
CA GLY A 10 20.42 12.82 2.69
C GLY A 10 18.90 12.68 2.77
N LEU A 11 18.17 13.80 2.79
CA LEU A 11 16.70 13.81 2.76
C LEU A 11 16.16 13.30 1.42
N VAL A 12 16.72 13.75 0.30
CA VAL A 12 16.33 13.30 -1.04
C VAL A 12 16.52 11.79 -1.16
N SER A 13 17.69 11.26 -0.76
CA SER A 13 17.95 9.82 -0.81
C SER A 13 16.99 9.00 0.05
N LEU A 14 16.62 9.51 1.23
CA LEU A 14 15.63 8.85 2.08
C LEU A 14 14.25 8.81 1.42
N LEU A 15 13.79 9.93 0.85
CA LEU A 15 12.50 10.02 0.18
C LEU A 15 12.43 9.14 -1.07
N GLN A 16 13.51 9.09 -1.87
CA GLN A 16 13.60 8.21 -3.03
C GLN A 16 13.55 6.73 -2.63
N ALA A 17 14.27 6.35 -1.57
CA ALA A 17 14.22 4.98 -1.07
C ALA A 17 12.83 4.61 -0.53
N PHE A 18 12.18 5.53 0.20
CA PHE A 18 10.81 5.33 0.67
C PHE A 18 9.82 5.21 -0.51
N HIS A 19 9.95 6.07 -1.53
CA HIS A 19 9.15 6.03 -2.75
C HIS A 19 9.24 4.69 -3.46
N ARG A 20 10.45 4.20 -3.72
CA ARG A 20 10.67 2.90 -4.38
C ARG A 20 10.03 1.75 -3.61
N ASP A 21 10.24 1.72 -2.29
CA ASP A 21 9.68 0.65 -1.46
C ASP A 21 8.14 0.75 -1.42
N LYS A 22 7.58 1.97 -1.41
CA LYS A 22 6.12 2.17 -1.49
C LYS A 22 5.54 1.79 -2.85
N LEU A 23 6.26 2.07 -3.94
CA LEU A 23 5.89 1.64 -5.29
C LEU A 23 5.87 0.11 -5.38
N THR A 24 6.80 -0.56 -4.69
CA THR A 24 6.80 -2.03 -4.61
C THR A 24 5.54 -2.56 -3.91
N GLU A 25 5.08 -1.91 -2.83
CA GLU A 25 3.81 -2.26 -2.16
C GLU A 25 2.60 -2.05 -3.09
N LEU A 26 2.54 -0.93 -3.82
CA LEU A 26 1.47 -0.67 -4.79
C LEU A 26 1.38 -1.78 -5.83
N LEU A 27 2.48 -2.09 -6.50
CA LEU A 27 2.52 -3.14 -7.54
C LEU A 27 2.16 -4.52 -6.98
N ARG A 28 2.56 -4.79 -5.72
CA ARG A 28 2.20 -6.01 -5.01
C ARG A 28 0.68 -6.10 -4.76
N HIS A 29 0.04 -4.99 -4.41
CA HIS A 29 -1.41 -4.92 -4.21
C HIS A 29 -2.18 -5.02 -5.54
N GLU A 30 -1.70 -4.42 -6.63
CA GLU A 30 -2.28 -4.60 -7.97
C GLU A 30 -2.22 -6.07 -8.43
N ALA A 31 -1.08 -6.74 -8.20
CA ALA A 31 -0.93 -8.17 -8.44
C ALA A 31 -1.87 -9.00 -7.56
N GLY A 32 -1.98 -8.66 -6.27
CA GLY A 32 -2.85 -9.33 -5.30
C GLY A 32 -4.34 -9.20 -5.65
N ALA A 33 -4.78 -8.01 -6.07
CA ALA A 33 -6.15 -7.73 -6.47
C ALA A 33 -6.61 -8.60 -7.66
N ARG A 34 -5.70 -9.04 -8.52
CA ARG A 34 -6.01 -9.97 -9.62
C ARG A 34 -6.23 -11.42 -9.15
N LEU A 35 -5.81 -11.74 -7.94
CA LEU A 35 -5.85 -13.09 -7.37
C LEU A 35 -6.93 -13.25 -6.27
N VAL A 36 -7.45 -12.15 -5.74
CA VAL A 36 -8.50 -12.14 -4.71
C VAL A 36 -9.85 -11.88 -5.36
N ASP A 37 -10.66 -12.93 -5.48
CA ASP A 37 -11.98 -12.89 -6.13
C ASP A 37 -13.11 -12.43 -5.19
N GLN A 38 -12.94 -12.57 -3.87
CA GLN A 38 -13.93 -12.18 -2.89
C GLN A 38 -14.23 -10.68 -3.01
N TYR A 39 -15.50 -10.34 -3.23
CA TYR A 39 -15.92 -9.00 -3.64
C TYR A 39 -15.52 -7.87 -2.69
N ASP A 40 -15.74 -8.02 -1.38
CA ASP A 40 -15.45 -6.96 -0.40
C ASP A 40 -13.94 -6.76 -0.21
N ALA A 41 -13.17 -7.84 -0.19
CA ALA A 41 -11.72 -7.82 -0.15
C ALA A 41 -11.14 -7.20 -1.42
N ASN A 42 -11.65 -7.55 -2.60
CA ASN A 42 -11.20 -6.96 -3.86
C ASN A 42 -11.49 -5.45 -3.92
N ASN A 43 -12.68 -5.01 -3.52
CA ASN A 43 -12.99 -3.58 -3.41
C ASN A 43 -12.07 -2.86 -2.42
N THR A 44 -11.69 -3.54 -1.33
CA THR A 44 -10.73 -3.01 -0.37
C THR A 44 -9.34 -2.86 -1.00
N TYR A 45 -8.91 -3.80 -1.85
CA TYR A 45 -7.69 -3.61 -2.67
C TYR A 45 -7.80 -2.36 -3.56
N GLN A 46 -8.93 -2.14 -4.24
CA GLN A 46 -9.10 -0.95 -5.09
C GLN A 46 -9.00 0.34 -4.27
N TYR A 47 -9.58 0.35 -3.07
CA TYR A 47 -9.43 1.47 -2.13
C TYR A 47 -7.97 1.70 -1.74
N ILE A 48 -7.26 0.64 -1.34
CA ILE A 48 -5.85 0.67 -0.96
C ILE A 48 -5.00 1.22 -2.11
N ILE A 49 -5.12 0.66 -3.32
CA ILE A 49 -4.38 1.06 -4.51
C ILE A 49 -4.54 2.57 -4.77
N ASN A 50 -5.76 3.09 -4.77
CA ASN A 50 -6.03 4.51 -4.97
C ASN A 50 -5.41 5.41 -3.88
N ARG A 51 -5.37 4.93 -2.62
CA ARG A 51 -4.66 5.65 -1.54
C ARG A 51 -3.16 5.66 -1.80
N GLU A 52 -2.58 4.53 -2.20
CA GLU A 52 -1.14 4.39 -2.42
C GLU A 52 -0.64 5.19 -3.62
N GLU A 53 -1.39 5.26 -4.71
CA GLU A 53 -1.12 6.16 -5.85
C GLU A 53 -1.06 7.63 -5.39
N THR A 54 -2.01 8.05 -4.55
CA THR A 54 -2.02 9.40 -3.98
C THR A 54 -0.76 9.67 -3.14
N GLN A 55 -0.37 8.69 -2.31
CA GLN A 55 0.83 8.78 -1.46
C GLN A 55 2.12 8.85 -2.30
N LEU A 56 2.21 8.06 -3.37
CA LEU A 56 3.32 8.14 -4.33
C LEU A 56 3.39 9.50 -5.01
N GLY A 57 2.24 10.09 -5.36
CA GLY A 57 2.18 11.47 -5.85
C GLY A 57 2.77 12.49 -4.86
N TRP A 58 2.47 12.37 -3.56
CA TRP A 58 3.07 13.23 -2.53
C TRP A 58 4.60 13.05 -2.43
N LEU A 59 5.07 11.81 -2.48
CA LEU A 59 6.49 11.46 -2.41
C LEU A 59 7.26 11.97 -3.63
N ALA A 60 6.72 11.74 -4.83
CA ALA A 60 7.29 12.20 -6.09
C ALA A 60 7.45 13.72 -6.10
N ASN A 61 6.39 14.44 -5.72
CA ASN A 61 6.44 15.90 -5.60
C ASN A 61 7.49 16.36 -4.60
N ALA A 62 7.57 15.73 -3.42
CA ALA A 62 8.57 16.08 -2.41
C ALA A 62 10.01 15.85 -2.89
N VAL A 63 10.27 14.78 -3.65
CA VAL A 63 11.57 14.50 -4.26
C VAL A 63 11.93 15.58 -5.29
N VAL A 64 11.00 15.93 -6.19
CA VAL A 64 11.21 16.95 -7.22
C VAL A 64 11.42 18.35 -6.63
N GLU A 65 10.64 18.73 -5.61
CA GLU A 65 10.78 20.02 -4.91
C GLU A 65 12.17 20.21 -4.28
N LEU A 66 12.83 19.12 -3.91
CA LEU A 66 14.19 19.11 -3.37
C LEU A 66 15.29 18.96 -4.44
N GLY A 67 14.91 18.97 -5.72
CA GLY A 67 15.82 18.83 -6.87
C GLY A 67 16.26 17.39 -7.15
N GLY A 68 15.58 16.40 -6.57
CA GLY A 68 15.80 14.98 -6.86
C GLY A 68 15.04 14.51 -8.11
N ALA A 69 15.39 13.30 -8.58
CA ALA A 69 14.65 12.61 -9.63
C ALA A 69 13.82 11.47 -9.03
N VAL A 70 12.60 11.28 -9.51
CA VAL A 70 11.74 10.16 -9.11
C VAL A 70 12.22 8.90 -9.83
N MET A 71 12.28 7.78 -9.11
CA MET A 71 12.55 6.48 -9.71
C MET A 71 11.23 5.72 -9.81
N ASP A 72 10.71 5.62 -11.03
CA ASP A 72 9.45 4.92 -11.34
C ASP A 72 9.68 3.49 -11.82
N GLU A 73 10.94 3.05 -11.88
CA GLU A 73 11.31 1.71 -12.32
C GLU A 73 11.20 0.73 -11.15
N ALA A 74 10.04 0.08 -11.03
CA ALA A 74 9.86 -1.13 -10.25
C ALA A 74 9.15 -2.19 -11.11
N ASN A 75 9.65 -3.42 -11.07
CA ASN A 75 8.98 -4.53 -11.72
C ASN A 75 7.85 -5.02 -10.83
N GLU A 76 6.68 -5.26 -11.42
CA GLU A 76 5.59 -5.92 -10.72
C GLU A 76 6.06 -7.29 -10.21
N PRO A 77 5.90 -7.60 -8.91
CA PRO A 77 6.34 -8.88 -8.38
C PRO A 77 5.47 -10.00 -8.95
N ALA A 78 6.11 -11.07 -9.44
CA ALA A 78 5.38 -12.28 -9.80
C ALA A 78 4.67 -12.84 -8.57
N ARG A 79 3.33 -12.91 -8.62
CA ARG A 79 2.51 -13.46 -7.55
C ARG A 79 1.79 -14.71 -8.01
N THR A 80 1.73 -15.69 -7.12
CA THR A 80 0.97 -16.92 -7.29
C THR A 80 0.18 -17.16 -6.03
N ALA A 81 -1.10 -17.48 -6.17
CA ALA A 81 -1.90 -17.87 -5.01
C ALA A 81 -1.65 -19.35 -4.70
N ALA A 82 -1.36 -19.66 -3.44
CA ALA A 82 -1.30 -21.05 -2.97
C ALA A 82 -2.74 -21.55 -2.72
N GLY A 83 -3.14 -22.64 -3.38
CA GLY A 83 -4.49 -23.21 -3.23
C GLY A 83 -5.50 -22.75 -4.28
N LYS A 84 -6.79 -22.84 -3.98
CA LYS A 84 -7.91 -22.47 -4.88
C LYS A 84 -9.00 -21.74 -4.10
N GLY A 85 -9.72 -20.84 -4.77
CA GLY A 85 -10.86 -20.11 -4.21
C GLY A 85 -10.49 -19.35 -2.93
N GLU A 86 -11.31 -19.49 -1.89
CA GLU A 86 -11.13 -18.78 -0.61
C GLU A 86 -9.74 -18.99 0.01
N ALA A 87 -9.18 -20.20 -0.04
CA ALA A 87 -7.85 -20.48 0.51
C ALA A 87 -6.75 -19.72 -0.23
N ALA A 88 -6.89 -19.54 -1.55
CA ALA A 88 -5.99 -18.72 -2.35
C ALA A 88 -6.10 -17.24 -1.96
N SER A 89 -7.32 -16.72 -1.81
CA SER A 89 -7.57 -15.35 -1.35
C SER A 89 -6.98 -15.09 0.05
N GLN A 90 -7.20 -16.00 1.01
CA GLN A 90 -6.63 -15.90 2.36
C GLN A 90 -5.10 -15.91 2.36
N ALA A 91 -4.46 -16.75 1.52
CA ALA A 91 -3.00 -16.74 1.40
C ALA A 91 -2.47 -15.38 0.95
N ILE A 92 -3.10 -14.78 -0.07
CA ILE A 92 -2.72 -13.46 -0.60
C ILE A 92 -2.87 -12.36 0.46
N LEU A 93 -4.01 -12.31 1.15
CA LEU A 93 -4.29 -11.37 2.24
C LEU A 93 -3.27 -11.51 3.40
N ALA A 94 -2.93 -12.75 3.77
CA ALA A 94 -1.98 -13.01 4.85
C ALA A 94 -0.57 -12.56 4.51
N GLU A 95 -0.13 -12.69 3.26
CA GLU A 95 1.15 -12.15 2.84
C GLU A 95 1.16 -10.62 2.85
N ASP A 96 0.08 -9.97 2.43
CA ASP A 96 0.01 -8.51 2.35
C ASP A 96 -0.11 -7.88 3.75
N SER A 97 -0.80 -8.51 4.70
CA SER A 97 -0.74 -8.13 6.12
C SER A 97 0.69 -8.16 6.68
N ARG A 98 1.46 -9.22 6.38
CA ARG A 98 2.86 -9.33 6.82
C ARG A 98 3.76 -8.30 6.15
N ALA A 99 3.58 -8.07 4.85
CA ALA A 99 4.34 -7.09 4.08
C ALA A 99 4.12 -5.67 4.61
N ALA A 100 2.85 -5.29 4.87
CA ALA A 100 2.51 -4.00 5.44
C ALA A 100 3.17 -3.77 6.82
N GLN A 101 3.19 -4.80 7.68
CA GLN A 101 3.91 -4.71 8.96
C GLN A 101 5.42 -4.53 8.75
N ALA A 102 6.04 -5.34 7.88
CA ALA A 102 7.46 -5.28 7.59
C ALA A 102 7.89 -3.92 7.01
N PHE A 103 7.05 -3.33 6.15
CA PHE A 103 7.25 -1.97 5.64
C PHE A 103 7.28 -0.95 6.77
N VAL A 104 6.29 -1.02 7.68
CA VAL A 104 6.19 -0.11 8.83
C VAL A 104 7.38 -0.26 9.78
N ASP A 105 7.76 -1.49 10.11
CA ASP A 105 8.88 -1.78 11.00
C ASP A 105 10.22 -1.29 10.43
N THR A 106 10.37 -1.41 9.10
CA THR A 106 11.56 -0.93 8.38
C THR A 106 11.68 0.59 8.40
N TRP A 107 10.56 1.29 8.19
CA TRP A 107 10.60 2.73 7.91
C TRP A 107 10.38 3.59 9.14
N ARG A 108 9.57 3.16 10.11
CA ARG A 108 9.26 3.95 11.30
C ARG A 108 10.51 4.47 12.03
N PRO A 109 11.54 3.66 12.34
CA PRO A 109 12.72 4.17 13.04
C PRO A 109 13.46 5.26 12.26
N ARG A 110 13.53 5.14 10.92
CA ARG A 110 14.20 6.10 10.03
C ARG A 110 13.42 7.40 9.92
N VAL A 111 12.09 7.31 9.87
CA VAL A 111 11.20 8.47 9.81
C VAL A 111 11.25 9.27 11.10
N GLU A 112 11.26 8.60 12.26
CA GLU A 112 11.22 9.26 13.56
C GLU A 112 12.44 10.16 13.82
N VAL A 113 13.63 9.75 13.36
CA VAL A 113 14.87 10.51 13.52
C VAL A 113 15.06 11.65 12.50
N MET A 114 14.14 11.83 11.55
CA MET A 114 14.25 12.90 10.55
C MET A 114 14.18 14.29 11.17
N ALA A 115 15.12 15.16 10.83
CA ALA A 115 15.11 16.57 11.24
C ALA A 115 14.00 17.39 10.54
N ASN A 116 13.67 17.07 9.29
CA ASN A 116 12.66 17.82 8.53
C ASN A 116 11.24 17.44 8.98
N ALA A 117 10.60 18.32 9.74
CA ALA A 117 9.29 18.06 10.34
C ALA A 117 8.15 17.87 9.32
N ARG A 118 8.17 18.60 8.20
CA ARG A 118 7.14 18.49 7.14
C ARG A 118 7.17 17.12 6.49
N HIS A 119 8.35 16.70 6.01
CA HIS A 119 8.50 15.40 5.37
C HIS A 119 8.29 14.25 6.36
N ARG A 120 8.78 14.39 7.60
CA ARG A 120 8.48 13.41 8.67
C ARG A 120 6.98 13.27 8.90
N GLY A 121 6.23 14.36 8.94
CA GLY A 121 4.77 14.34 9.09
C GLY A 121 4.08 13.59 7.95
N MET A 122 4.45 13.89 6.70
CA MET A 122 3.96 13.18 5.52
C MET A 122 4.24 11.67 5.59
N LEU A 123 5.48 11.26 5.89
CA LEU A 123 5.82 9.84 5.99
C LEU A 123 5.10 9.14 7.15
N ARG A 124 4.86 9.83 8.28
CA ARG A 124 4.05 9.28 9.38
C ARG A 124 2.59 9.04 8.97
N VAL A 125 1.99 9.93 8.17
CA VAL A 125 0.65 9.71 7.61
C VAL A 125 0.64 8.44 6.76
N ILE A 126 1.61 8.30 5.85
CA ILE A 126 1.73 7.10 5.00
C ILE A 126 1.89 5.83 5.85
N LEU A 127 2.76 5.83 6.87
CA LEU A 127 2.93 4.68 7.75
C LEU A 127 1.67 4.35 8.57
N GLY A 128 0.89 5.36 8.96
CA GLY A 128 -0.40 5.18 9.62
C GLY A 128 -1.43 4.53 8.68
N GLU A 129 -1.50 4.99 7.44
CA GLU A 129 -2.38 4.41 6.42
C GLU A 129 -1.98 2.98 6.05
N THR A 130 -0.67 2.67 5.97
CA THR A 130 -0.21 1.28 5.78
C THR A 130 -0.66 0.37 6.92
N LEU A 131 -0.70 0.85 8.18
CA LEU A 131 -1.25 0.06 9.29
C LEU A 131 -2.76 -0.12 9.18
N GLU A 132 -3.49 0.86 8.64
CA GLU A 132 -4.92 0.71 8.35
C GLU A 132 -5.16 -0.31 7.23
N HIS A 133 -4.31 -0.33 6.20
CA HIS A 133 -4.36 -1.35 5.15
C HIS A 133 -4.16 -2.76 5.75
N LYS A 134 -3.15 -2.91 6.63
CA LYS A 134 -2.93 -4.15 7.39
C LYS A 134 -4.17 -4.54 8.20
N ARG A 135 -4.82 -3.59 8.89
CA ARG A 135 -6.03 -3.84 9.67
C ARG A 135 -7.15 -4.43 8.81
N PHE A 136 -7.33 -3.94 7.57
CA PHE A 136 -8.31 -4.53 6.67
C PHE A 136 -7.98 -5.98 6.31
N PHE A 137 -6.71 -6.29 6.00
CA PHE A 137 -6.30 -7.66 5.71
C PHE A 137 -6.51 -8.59 6.91
N ASP A 138 -6.14 -8.15 8.12
CA ASP A 138 -6.35 -8.92 9.34
C ASP A 138 -7.83 -9.16 9.64
N GLN A 139 -8.68 -8.14 9.44
CA GLN A 139 -10.12 -8.25 9.60
C GLN A 139 -10.72 -9.27 8.61
N ALA A 140 -10.32 -9.21 7.34
CA ALA A 140 -10.74 -10.16 6.31
C ALA A 140 -10.31 -11.60 6.65
N LEU A 141 -9.08 -11.79 7.15
CA LEU A 141 -8.57 -13.10 7.59
C LEU A 141 -9.31 -13.65 8.81
N ALA A 142 -9.86 -12.78 9.65
CA ALA A 142 -10.74 -13.17 10.76
C ALA A 142 -12.18 -13.49 10.31
N GLY A 143 -12.49 -13.37 9.01
CA GLY A 143 -13.81 -13.62 8.44
C GLY A 143 -14.77 -12.43 8.54
N ASP A 144 -14.30 -11.27 9.01
CA ASP A 144 -15.09 -10.04 9.04
C ASP A 144 -14.85 -9.26 7.74
N LEU A 145 -15.92 -9.08 6.96
CA LEU A 145 -15.86 -8.45 5.64
C LEU A 145 -16.36 -7.00 5.66
N ASP A 146 -16.64 -6.40 6.83
CA ASP A 146 -16.98 -4.98 7.01
C ASP A 146 -15.73 -4.08 6.90
N LEU A 147 -14.94 -4.28 5.84
CA LEU A 147 -13.60 -3.72 5.71
C LEU A 147 -13.62 -2.20 5.53
N LEU A 148 -14.47 -1.71 4.62
CA LEU A 148 -14.63 -0.28 4.33
C LEU A 148 -15.79 0.36 5.11
N GLY A 149 -16.14 -0.22 6.25
CA GLY A 149 -17.27 0.19 7.09
C GLY A 149 -18.46 -0.76 7.01
N ARG A 150 -19.45 -0.52 7.88
CA ARG A 150 -20.67 -1.32 7.95
C ARG A 150 -21.65 -0.89 6.86
N ARG A 151 -22.23 -1.85 6.15
CA ARG A 151 -23.40 -1.60 5.30
C ARG A 151 -24.64 -1.43 6.17
N SER A 152 -25.59 -0.62 5.71
CA SER A 152 -26.92 -0.59 6.31
C SER A 152 -27.65 -1.90 6.05
N ASP A 153 -28.59 -2.26 6.94
CA ASP A 153 -29.39 -3.49 6.85
C ASP A 153 -30.26 -3.58 5.58
N GLU A 154 -30.37 -2.48 4.83
CA GLU A 154 -31.12 -2.36 3.57
C GLU A 154 -30.35 -2.88 2.35
N VAL A 155 -29.05 -3.16 2.47
CA VAL A 155 -28.23 -3.69 1.37
C VAL A 155 -28.31 -5.22 1.40
N GLY A 156 -28.66 -5.83 0.26
CA GLY A 156 -28.80 -7.29 0.10
C GLY A 156 -27.55 -8.10 0.46
N PRO A 157 -27.66 -9.45 0.46
CA PRO A 157 -26.65 -10.35 1.02
C PRO A 157 -25.27 -10.21 0.35
N ARG A 158 -24.19 -10.48 1.13
CA ARG A 158 -22.81 -10.58 0.66
C ARG A 158 -22.62 -11.81 -0.23
N VAL A 159 -22.97 -11.68 -1.50
CA VAL A 159 -22.79 -12.73 -2.50
C VAL A 159 -22.16 -12.13 -3.75
N GLY A 160 -21.06 -12.73 -4.19
CA GLY A 160 -20.39 -12.36 -5.43
C GLY A 160 -18.91 -12.65 -5.41
N ALA A 161 -18.38 -12.91 -6.61
CA ALA A 161 -16.96 -12.91 -6.89
C ALA A 161 -16.71 -11.89 -8.01
N VAL A 162 -15.60 -11.18 -7.96
CA VAL A 162 -15.15 -10.36 -9.08
C VAL A 162 -14.75 -11.29 -10.21
N LEU A 163 -15.32 -11.08 -11.40
CA LEU A 163 -14.97 -11.88 -12.58
C LEU A 163 -13.49 -11.65 -12.93
N PRO A 164 -12.73 -12.70 -13.27
CA PRO A 164 -11.32 -12.56 -13.62
C PRO A 164 -11.07 -11.78 -14.93
N THR A 165 -12.12 -11.48 -15.69
CA THR A 165 -12.05 -10.73 -16.95
C THR A 165 -12.87 -9.44 -16.83
N ARG A 166 -12.21 -8.28 -16.92
CA ARG A 166 -12.91 -6.99 -17.15
C ARG A 166 -13.57 -7.06 -18.53
N TRP A 167 -14.84 -6.70 -18.63
CA TRP A 167 -15.51 -6.55 -19.92
C TRP A 167 -14.68 -5.58 -20.79
N ILE A 168 -14.20 -6.08 -21.92
CA ILE A 168 -13.60 -5.27 -22.97
C ILE A 168 -14.78 -4.59 -23.68
N GLU A 169 -14.77 -3.26 -23.79
CA GLU A 169 -15.69 -2.51 -24.66
C GLU A 169 -15.44 -2.80 -26.13
#